data_AF-A0A6I5HT64-F1
#
_entry.id   AF-A0A6I5HT64-F1
#
_cell.length_a   1.000
_cell.length_b   1.000
_cell.length_c   1.000
_cell.angle_alpha   90.00
_cell.angle_beta   90.00
_cell.angle_gamma   90.00
#
_symmetry.space_group_name_H-M   'P 1'
#
loop_
_entity.id
_entity.type
_entity.pdbx_description
1 polymer ?
#
loop_
_entity_poly.entity_id
_entity_poly.type
_entity_poly.pdbx_seq_one_letter_code
_entity_poly.pdbx_strand_id
1 'polypeptide(L)' 'MGGTPAEVWESVTGVLYDMTVLDEDRTEELREEFIHGSAPLVTPEGRLPCGKRVVTVTAVLGSAAGS' A
#
# COMPACT_ATOMS: atom_id res chain seq x y z
N MET A 1 -3.74 7.68 -4.98
CA MET A 1 -4.06 7.49 -3.55
C MET A 1 -2.99 8.20 -2.75
N GLY A 2 -2.95 9.53 -2.83
CA GLY A 2 -2.04 10.33 -2.01
C GLY A 2 -2.86 11.06 -0.96
N GLY A 3 -2.22 11.43 0.13
CA GLY A 3 -2.85 12.08 1.27
C GLY A 3 -1.77 12.55 2.24
N THR A 4 -2.15 12.97 3.43
CA THR A 4 -1.18 13.13 4.53
C THR A 4 -0.50 11.79 4.83
N PRO A 5 0.70 11.77 5.42
CA PRO A 5 1.33 10.52 5.85
C PRO A 5 0.41 9.62 6.68
N ALA A 6 -0.39 10.18 7.58
CA ALA A 6 -1.36 9.42 8.35
C ALA A 6 -2.45 8.77 7.48
N GLU A 7 -3.05 9.52 6.54
CA GLU A 7 -4.06 8.95 5.63
C GLU A 7 -3.48 7.87 4.71
N VAL A 8 -2.22 8.03 4.28
CA VAL A 8 -1.53 7.02 3.47
C VAL A 8 -1.27 5.76 4.29
N TRP A 9 -0.80 5.90 5.54
CA TRP A 9 -0.64 4.78 6.45
C TRP A 9 -1.93 3.97 6.57
N GLU A 10 -3.04 4.62 6.94
CA GLU A 10 -4.35 3.98 7.07
C GLU A 10 -4.80 3.29 5.77
N SER A 11 -4.60 3.94 4.62
CA SER A 11 -4.97 3.35 3.33
C SER A 11 -4.14 2.13 2.97
N VAL A 12 -2.88 2.07 3.40
CA VAL A 12 -1.95 1.00 3.04
C VAL A 12 -2.13 -0.19 3.98
N THR A 13 -2.24 0.04 5.29
CA THR A 13 -2.47 -1.00 6.30
C THR A 13 -3.89 -1.55 6.31
N GLY A 14 -4.89 -0.73 5.97
CA GLY A 14 -6.29 -1.16 5.93
C GLY A 14 -6.72 -1.91 4.67
N VAL A 15 -5.95 -1.82 3.58
CA VAL A 15 -6.37 -2.35 2.26
C VAL A 15 -5.30 -3.23 1.59
N LEU A 16 -4.01 -2.98 1.81
CA LEU A 16 -2.94 -3.58 1.01
C LEU A 16 -2.04 -4.55 1.80
N TYR A 17 -1.88 -4.35 3.10
CA TYR A 17 -1.07 -5.21 3.95
C TYR A 17 -1.92 -5.94 4.98
N ASP A 18 -1.63 -7.22 5.18
CA ASP A 18 -2.19 -7.98 6.29
C ASP A 18 -1.37 -7.68 7.56
N MET A 19 -1.98 -6.90 8.46
CA MET A 19 -1.37 -6.49 9.72
C MET A 19 -1.73 -7.44 10.87
N THR A 20 -2.54 -8.48 10.64
CA THR A 20 -3.07 -9.34 11.72
C THR A 20 -2.01 -10.17 12.43
N VAL A 21 -0.81 -10.28 11.86
CA VAL A 21 0.34 -10.98 12.43
C VAL A 21 1.20 -10.10 13.34
N LEU A 22 0.91 -8.80 13.41
CA LEU A 22 1.60 -7.84 14.26
C LEU A 22 0.71 -7.50 15.45
N ASP A 23 1.30 -7.35 16.63
CA ASP A 23 0.61 -6.77 17.77
C ASP A 23 0.44 -5.25 17.62
N GLU A 24 -0.38 -4.67 18.49
CA GLU A 24 -0.74 -3.26 18.47
C GLU A 24 0.48 -2.36 18.71
N ASP A 25 1.33 -2.71 19.68
CA ASP A 25 2.55 -1.95 20.00
C ASP A 25 3.49 -1.91 18.79
N ARG A 26 3.71 -3.07 18.14
CA ARG A 26 4.57 -3.13 16.96
C ARG A 26 3.97 -2.40 15.76
N THR A 27 2.65 -2.40 15.63
CA THR A 27 1.95 -1.66 14.58
C THR A 27 2.10 -0.15 14.79
N GLU A 28 2.05 0.31 16.03
CA GLU A 28 2.24 1.71 16.37
C GLU A 28 3.69 2.18 16.13
N GLU A 29 4.68 1.37 16.51
CA GLU A 29 6.09 1.66 16.19
C GLU A 29 6.31 1.83 14.68
N LEU A 30 5.75 0.93 13.86
CA LEU A 30 5.85 1.01 12.41
C LEU A 30 5.12 2.24 11.85
N ARG A 31 4.02 2.67 12.48
CA ARG A 31 3.31 3.90 12.11
C ARG A 31 4.19 5.12 12.33
N GLU A 32 4.86 5.20 13.48
CA GLU A 32 5.79 6.28 13.79
C GLU A 32 6.99 6.30 12.84
N GLU A 33 7.60 5.12 12.61
CA GLU A 33 8.70 4.96 11.66
C GLU A 33 8.30 5.41 10.25
N PHE A 34 7.10 5.04 9.79
CA PHE A 34 6.58 5.46 8.50
C PHE A 34 6.38 6.97 8.41
N ILE A 35 5.74 7.58 9.40
CA ILE A 35 5.48 9.03 9.44
C ILE A 35 6.82 9.79 9.42
N HIS A 36 7.77 9.37 10.26
CA HIS A 36 9.08 10.01 10.32
C HIS A 36 9.86 9.84 9.00
N GLY A 37 9.92 8.61 8.48
CA GLY A 37 10.66 8.29 7.26
C GLY A 37 10.07 8.93 6.00
N SER A 38 8.76 9.20 5.98
CA SER A 38 8.09 9.83 4.84
C SER A 38 8.21 11.35 4.81
N ALA A 39 8.60 12.00 5.91
CA ALA A 39 8.66 13.47 6.00
C ALA A 39 9.45 14.16 4.87
N PRO A 40 10.62 13.65 4.40
CA PRO A 40 11.36 14.26 3.29
C PRO A 40 10.65 14.16 1.92
N LEU A 41 9.62 13.33 1.81
CA LEU A 41 8.89 13.05 0.57
C LEU A 41 7.56 13.81 0.47
N VAL A 42 7.17 14.50 1.54
CA VAL A 42 5.93 15.27 1.62
C VAL A 42 6.04 16.53 0.76
N THR A 43 5.04 16.79 -0.08
CA THR A 43 4.97 18.01 -0.90
C THR A 43 4.71 19.25 -0.04
N PRO A 44 4.93 20.48 -0.57
CA PRO A 44 4.61 21.71 0.16
C PRO A 44 3.16 21.80 0.66
N GLU A 45 2.24 21.09 0.02
CA GLU A 45 0.83 21.00 0.41
C GLU A 45 0.58 19.98 1.53
N GLY A 46 1.62 19.42 2.14
CA GLY A 46 1.51 18.45 3.23
C GLY A 46 1.08 17.06 2.77
N ARG A 47 1.21 16.74 1.48
CA ARG A 47 0.76 15.45 0.93
C ARG A 47 1.91 14.57 0.52
N LEU A 48 1.81 13.29 0.85
CA LEU A 48 2.70 12.25 0.37
C LEU A 48 2.19 11.77 -1.01
N PRO A 49 2.97 11.94 -2.09
CA PRO A 49 2.60 11.43 -3.40
C PRO A 49 2.79 9.91 -3.44
N CYS A 50 1.70 9.16 -3.67
CA CYS A 50 1.77 7.71 -3.81
C CYS A 50 1.26 7.25 -5.18
N GLY A 51 2.05 6.40 -5.84
CA GLY A 51 1.72 5.76 -7.10
C GLY A 51 1.71 4.24 -6.98
N LYS A 52 0.98 3.57 -7.88
CA LYS A 52 1.04 2.10 -8.01
C LYS A 52 1.11 1.72 -9.48
N ARG A 53 1.85 0.65 -9.78
CA ARG A 53 1.86 0.03 -11.10
C ARG A 53 0.86 -1.13 -11.10
N VAL A 54 -0.11 -1.08 -11.99
CA VAL A 54 -1.08 -2.17 -12.18
C VAL A 54 -0.57 -3.09 -13.28
N VAL A 55 -0.42 -4.37 -12.97
CA VAL A 55 -0.08 -5.41 -13.95
C VAL A 55 -1.34 -6.25 -14.18
N THR A 56 -1.83 -6.27 -15.42
CA THR A 56 -2.99 -7.06 -15.81
C THR A 56 -2.52 -8.28 -16.59
N VAL A 57 -2.91 -9.47 -16.16
CA VAL A 57 -2.60 -10.74 -16.84
C VAL A 57 -3.91 -11.39 -17.26
N THR A 58 -4.02 -11.70 -18.55
CA THR A 58 -5.20 -12.36 -19.12
C THR A 58 -4.82 -13.77 -19.56
N ALA A 59 -5.57 -14.77 -19.09
CA ALA A 59 -5.45 -16.15 -19.56
C ALA A 59 -6.71 -16.51 -20.36
N VAL A 60 -6.53 -17.22 -21.47
CA VAL A 60 -7.63 -17.80 -22.25
C VAL A 60 -7.58 -19.31 -22.09
N LEU A 61 -8.74 -19.93 -21.84
CA LEU A 61 -8.84 -21.39 -21.79
C LEU A 61 -8.76 -21.94 -23.21
N GLY A 62 -7.68 -22.65 -23.53
CA GLY A 62 -7.57 -23.39 -24.77
C GLY A 62 -8.50 -24.60 -24.74
N SER A 63 -9.46 -24.66 -25.68
CA SER A 63 -10.23 -25.89 -25.91
C SER A 63 -9.28 -26.97 -26.43
N ALA A 64 -9.01 -27.99 -25.63
CA ALA A 64 -8.42 -29.24 -26.11
C ALA A 64 -9.52 -30.00 -26.88
N ALA A 65 -9.68 -29.71 -28.18
CA ALA A 65 -10.50 -30.50 -29.09
C ALA A 65 -9.68 -30.86 -30.33
N GLY A 66 -9.45 -32.16 -30.49
CA GLY A 66 -8.74 -32.76 -31.62
C GLY A 66 -8.33 -34.20 -31.31
N SER A 67 -9.33 -35.05 -31.07
CA SER A 67 -9.21 -36.51 -31.24
C SER A 67 -9.19 -36.89 -32.71
#